data_AF-A0A511ZCY4-F1
#
_entry.id   AF-A0A511ZCY4-F1
#
_cell.length_a   1.000
_cell.length_b   1.000
_cell.length_c   1.000
_cell.angle_alpha   90.00
_cell.angle_beta   90.00
_cell.angle_gamma   90.00
#
_symmetry.space_group_name_H-M   'P 1'
#
loop_
_entity.id
_entity.type
_entity.pdbx_description
1 polymer ?
#
loop_
_entity_poly.entity_id
_entity_poly.type
_entity_poly.pdbx_seq_one_letter_code
_entity_poly.pdbx_strand_id
1 'polypeptide(L)'
;MSISVLQSYVMILAERFVPSAVNVASAINIAAFQAGIALGSYLGGVVTDSIGLIHTTWIGAVMILCGVCCFICMGTFFRDEGKQGG
;
A
#
# COMPACT_ATOMS: atom_id res chain seq x y z
N MET A 1 -15.78 -8.84 1.00
CA MET A 1 -14.52 -9.40 1.53
C MET A 1 -13.90 -10.24 0.43
N SER A 2 -12.79 -9.78 -0.15
CA SER A 2 -11.98 -10.57 -1.08
C SER A 2 -10.53 -10.40 -0.64
N ILE A 3 -10.01 -11.35 0.13
CA ILE A 3 -8.58 -11.43 0.44
C ILE A 3 -7.90 -12.02 -0.80
N SER A 4 -6.77 -11.47 -1.21
CA SER A 4 -6.07 -11.93 -2.42
C SER A 4 -5.76 -13.43 -2.32
N VAL A 5 -6.17 -14.22 -3.32
CA VAL A 5 -6.00 -15.68 -3.36
C VAL A 5 -4.53 -16.09 -3.20
N LEU A 6 -3.62 -15.27 -3.71
CA LEU A 6 -2.19 -15.50 -3.59
C LEU A 6 -1.66 -15.19 -2.18
N GLN A 7 -2.21 -14.14 -1.53
CA GLN A 7 -1.84 -13.74 -0.17
C GLN A 7 -2.38 -14.73 0.87
N SER A 8 -3.60 -15.22 0.69
CA SER A 8 -4.16 -16.27 1.55
C SER A 8 -3.41 -17.59 1.38
N TYR A 9 -2.99 -17.95 0.16
CA TYR A 9 -2.18 -19.15 -0.07
C TYR A 9 -0.81 -19.08 0.63
N VAL A 10 -0.12 -17.93 0.56
CA VAL A 10 1.15 -17.70 1.28
C VAL A 10 0.94 -17.71 2.79
N MET A 11 -0.17 -17.14 3.30
CA MET A 11 -0.50 -17.19 4.73
C MET A 11 -0.77 -18.61 5.20
N ILE A 12 -1.52 -19.42 4.45
CA ILE A 12 -1.79 -20.84 4.76
C ILE A 12 -0.48 -21.64 4.82
N LEU A 13 0.45 -21.37 3.90
CA LEU A 13 1.77 -21.99 3.90
C LEU A 13 2.59 -21.54 5.11
N ALA A 14 2.65 -20.24 5.38
CA ALA A 14 3.37 -19.68 6.51
C ALA A 14 2.79 -20.14 7.86
N GLU A 15 1.49 -20.41 7.94
CA GLU A 15 0.81 -20.87 9.16
C GLU A 15 1.24 -22.29 9.54
N ARG A 16 1.57 -23.12 8.54
CA ARG A 16 2.14 -24.46 8.76
C ARG A 16 3.59 -24.44 9.24
N PHE A 17 4.39 -23.44 8.85
CA PHE A 17 5.82 -23.42 9.14
C PHE A 17 6.21 -22.50 10.30
N VAL A 18 5.53 -21.35 10.48
CA VAL A 18 5.76 -20.38 11.57
C VAL A 18 4.43 -19.70 11.98
N PRO A 19 3.54 -20.39 12.71
CA PRO A 19 2.17 -19.93 12.99
C PRO A 19 2.10 -18.63 13.81
N SER A 20 3.09 -18.36 14.66
CA SER A 20 3.07 -17.19 15.54
C SER A 20 3.28 -15.85 14.79
N ALA A 21 3.99 -15.87 13.66
CA ALA A 21 4.32 -14.65 12.91
C ALA A 21 3.24 -14.25 11.89
N VAL A 22 2.44 -15.21 11.43
CA VAL A 22 1.41 -15.05 10.37
C VAL A 22 0.30 -14.10 10.79
N ASN A 23 -0.22 -14.26 12.00
CA ASN A 23 -1.29 -13.40 12.51
C ASN A 23 -0.86 -11.93 12.61
N VAL A 24 0.37 -11.68 13.05
CA VAL A 24 0.91 -10.32 13.19
C VAL A 24 1.17 -9.70 11.82
N ALA A 25 1.78 -10.46 10.90
CA ALA A 25 2.05 -9.98 9.54
C ALA A 25 0.75 -9.66 8.77
N SER A 26 -0.27 -10.52 8.89
CA SER A 26 -1.59 -10.28 8.29
C SER A 26 -2.29 -9.09 8.92
N ALA A 27 -2.30 -8.99 10.25
CA ALA A 27 -2.91 -7.87 10.96
C ALA A 27 -2.25 -6.53 10.59
N ILE A 28 -0.92 -6.49 10.43
CA ILE A 28 -0.20 -5.31 9.96
C ILE A 28 -0.58 -4.96 8.52
N ASN A 29 -0.70 -5.94 7.63
CA ASN A 29 -1.10 -5.70 6.24
C ASN A 29 -2.50 -5.07 6.15
N ILE A 30 -3.44 -5.58 6.94
CA ILE A 30 -4.80 -5.04 7.02
C ILE A 30 -4.80 -3.64 7.66
N ALA A 31 -4.05 -3.45 8.75
CA ALA A 31 -3.95 -2.16 9.44
C ALA A 31 -3.33 -1.08 8.54
N ALA A 32 -2.27 -1.42 7.80
CA ALA A 32 -1.63 -0.51 6.86
C ALA A 32 -2.58 -0.10 5.73
N PHE A 33 -3.38 -1.03 5.22
CA PHE A 33 -4.38 -0.73 4.20
C PHE A 33 -5.48 0.21 4.73
N GLN A 34 -6.04 -0.09 5.90
CA GLN A 34 -7.05 0.74 6.54
C GLN A 34 -6.51 2.14 6.88
N ALA A 35 -5.25 2.24 7.32
CA ALA A 35 -4.58 3.51 7.56
C ALA A 35 -4.38 4.31 6.25
N GLY A 36 -4.02 3.63 5.15
CA GLY A 36 -3.91 4.25 3.83
C GLY A 36 -5.24 4.82 3.33
N ILE A 37 -6.35 4.08 3.51
CA ILE A 37 -7.70 4.57 3.17
C ILE A 37 -8.07 5.76 4.05
N ALA A 38 -7.81 5.69 5.36
CA ALA A 38 -8.11 6.78 6.29
C ALA A 38 -7.35 8.06 5.92
N LEU A 39 -6.05 7.96 5.66
CA LEU A 39 -5.23 9.09 5.20
C LEU A 39 -5.70 9.63 3.85
N GLY A 40 -5.98 8.74 2.88
CA GLY A 40 -6.46 9.14 1.56
C GLY A 40 -7.83 9.82 1.61
N SER A 41 -8.73 9.35 2.47
CA SER A 41 -10.07 9.91 2.66
C SER A 41 -10.02 11.24 3.42
N TYR A 42 -9.12 11.39 4.39
CA TYR A 42 -8.88 12.65 5.08
C TYR A 42 -8.34 13.72 4.12
N LEU A 43 -7.28 13.40 3.37
CA LEU A 43 -6.70 14.31 2.38
C LEU A 43 -7.70 14.62 1.26
N GLY A 44 -8.42 13.62 0.75
CA GLY A 44 -9.47 13.81 -0.26
C GLY A 44 -10.66 14.64 0.26
N GLY A 45 -11.02 14.49 1.53
CA GLY A 45 -12.06 15.28 2.19
C GLY A 45 -11.69 16.75 2.32
N VAL A 46 -10.47 17.04 2.82
CA VAL A 46 -9.93 18.41 2.92
C VAL A 46 -9.87 19.10 1.54
N VAL A 47 -9.43 18.35 0.52
CA VAL A 47 -9.39 18.84 -0.87
C VAL A 47 -10.79 19.14 -1.42
N THR A 48 -11.76 18.29 -1.13
CA THR A 48 -13.15 18.45 -1.59
C THR A 48 -13.84 19.64 -0.93
N ASP A 49 -13.57 19.88 0.35
CA ASP A 49 -14.14 20.99 1.14
C ASP A 49 -13.67 22.37 0.65
N SER A 50 -12.40 22.48 0.21
CA SER A 50 -11.81 23.78 -0.15
C SER A 50 -12.08 24.25 -1.58
N ILE A 51 -12.27 23.34 -2.56
CA ILE A 51 -12.23 23.70 -4.00
C ILE A 51 -13.34 23.02 -4.84
N GLY A 52 -14.15 22.14 -4.22
CA GLY A 52 -15.27 21.47 -4.88
C GLY A 52 -14.90 20.17 -5.63
N LEU A 53 -15.91 19.29 -5.78
CA LEU A 53 -15.81 17.90 -6.28
C LEU A 53 -15.07 17.72 -7.62
N ILE A 54 -15.12 18.72 -8.51
CA ILE A 54 -14.48 18.65 -9.84
C ILE A 54 -12.95 18.64 -9.70
N HIS A 55 -12.40 19.40 -8.74
CA HIS A 55 -10.97 19.45 -8.52
C HIS A 55 -10.41 18.23 -7.76
N THR A 56 -11.26 17.49 -7.04
CA THR A 56 -10.86 16.26 -6.34
C THR A 56 -10.29 15.21 -7.30
N THR A 57 -10.80 15.14 -8.53
CA THR A 57 -10.42 14.12 -9.53
C THR A 57 -8.96 14.23 -9.99
N TRP A 58 -8.48 15.44 -10.31
CA TRP A 58 -7.10 15.63 -10.77
C TRP A 58 -6.12 15.60 -9.60
N ILE A 59 -6.53 16.04 -8.41
CA ILE A 59 -5.70 15.98 -7.20
C ILE A 59 -5.49 14.52 -6.77
N GLY A 60 -6.55 13.70 -6.88
CA GLY A 60 -6.42 12.25 -6.74
C GLY A 60 -5.47 11.64 -7.77
N ALA A 61 -5.54 12.07 -9.04
CA ALA A 61 -4.62 11.62 -10.09
C ALA A 61 -3.15 12.00 -9.80
N VAL A 62 -2.90 13.22 -9.30
CA VAL A 62 -1.56 13.67 -8.88
C VAL A 62 -1.06 12.87 -7.69
N MET A 63 -1.92 12.57 -6.72
CA MET A 63 -1.58 11.74 -5.56
C MET A 63 -1.18 10.32 -5.96
N ILE A 64 -1.90 9.72 -6.92
CA ILE A 64 -1.57 8.41 -7.49
C ILE A 64 -0.26 8.47 -8.27
N LEU A 65 -0.05 9.50 -9.09
CA LEU A 65 1.20 9.72 -9.82
C LEU A 65 2.40 9.82 -8.88
N CYS A 66 2.26 10.54 -7.76
CA CYS A 66 3.29 10.64 -6.74
C CYS A 66 3.57 9.28 -6.08
N GLY A 67 2.52 8.50 -5.77
CA GLY A 67 2.66 7.15 -5.24
C GLY A 67 3.36 6.19 -6.20
N VAL A 68 3.01 6.23 -7.48
CA VAL A 68 3.65 5.42 -8.54
C VAL A 68 5.11 5.83 -8.72
N CYS A 69 5.40 7.14 -8.73
CA CYS A 69 6.77 7.64 -8.81
C CYS A 69 7.61 7.15 -7.62
N CYS A 70 7.07 7.22 -6.40
CA CYS A 70 7.73 6.71 -5.20
C CYS A 70 7.96 5.19 -5.26
N PHE A 71 6.96 4.42 -5.70
CA PHE A 71 7.09 2.97 -5.85
C PHE A 71 8.15 2.60 -6.89
N ILE A 72 8.20 3.30 -8.02
CA ILE A 72 9.22 3.12 -9.04
C ILE A 72 10.60 3.49 -8.49
N CYS A 73 10.71 4.63 -7.77
CA CYS A 73 11.96 5.10 -7.18
C CYS A 73 12.51 4.10 -6.15
N MET A 74 11.63 3.49 -5.33
CA MET A 74 11.97 2.42 -4.40
C MET A 74 12.43 1.15 -5.14
N GLY A 75 11.76 0.79 -6.24
CA GLY A 75 12.14 -0.36 -7.07
C GLY A 75 13.46 -0.18 -7.81
N THR A 76 13.79 1.05 -8.23
CA THR A 76 15.11 1.36 -8.79
C THR A 76 16.19 1.34 -7.72
N PHE A 77 15.92 1.91 -6.54
CA PHE A 77 16.86 1.91 -5.41
C PHE A 77 17.21 0.48 -4.96
N PHE A 78 16.22 -0.41 -4.86
CA PHE A 78 16.46 -1.82 -4.51
C PHE A 78 17.21 -2.59 -5.61
N ARG A 79 17.05 -2.18 -6.87
CA ARG A 79 17.79 -2.79 -7.99
C ARG A 79 19.27 -2.43 -7.97
N ASP A 80 19.62 -1.28 -7.43
CA ASP A 80 21.02 -0.87 -7.24
C ASP A 80 21.70 -1.61 -6.07
N GLU A 81 21.00 -1.94 -4.99
CA GLU A 81 21.56 -2.72 -3.88
C GLU A 81 21.86 -4.18 -4.25
N GLY A 82 21.12 -4.75 -5.21
CA GLY A 82 21.39 -6.10 -5.74
C GLY A 82 22.64 -6.20 -6.63
N LYS A 83 23.27 -5.08 -7.02
CA LYS A 83 24.50 -5.06 -7.83
C LYS A 83 25.79 -4.78 -7.06
N GLN A 84 25.73 -4.34 -5.81
CA GLN A 84 26.93 -4.13 -4.97
C GLN A 84 27.33 -5.35 -4.13
N GLY A 85 26.51 -6.41 -4.11
CA GLY A 85 26.80 -7.67 -3.43
C GLY A 85 27.10 -8.86 -4.35
N GLY A 86 27.62 -8.62 -5.56
CA GLY A 86 28.03 -9.65 -6.53
C GLY A 86 29.53 -9.75 -6.66
#